data_AF-A0A1A3TZL5-F1
#
_entry.id   AF-A0A1A3TZL5-F1
#
_cell.length_a   1.000
_cell.length_b   1.000
_cell.length_c   1.000
_cell.angle_alpha   90.00
_cell.angle_beta   90.00
_cell.angle_gamma   90.00
#
_symmetry.space_group_name_H-M   'P 1'
#
loop_
_entity.id
_entity.type
_entity.pdbx_description
1 polymer ?
#
loop_
_entity_poly.entity_id
_entity_poly.type
_entity_poly.pdbx_seq_one_letter_code
_entity_poly.pdbx_strand_id
1 'polypeptide(L)'
;QRGAKLAARITAEITRILTGVEIHPGAVLGPGLFIDHATGVVIGETAEVGEDVTLYHGVTLGGSGRDTGKRHPTIGDRVTIGAGAKILGAIKVGDDSRIGANAVVVKEVPSSSVVIGVPGQVISRSRPGSPDDSMMPDLVGVSLQSLLTRVTKLEAQADGSQTNHVIRPPEAGVWHGEDFSI
;
A
#
# COMPACT_ATOMS: atom_id res chain seq x y z
N GLN A 1 -22.76 -20.49 13.57
CA GLN A 1 -22.89 -20.32 12.10
C GLN A 1 -24.06 -21.17 11.59
N ARG A 2 -24.99 -20.62 10.80
CA ARG A 2 -26.26 -21.27 10.40
C ARG A 2 -26.13 -22.39 9.32
N GLY A 3 -24.97 -23.01 9.13
CA GLY A 3 -24.77 -24.14 8.20
C GLY A 3 -24.91 -23.86 6.68
N ALA A 4 -25.37 -22.68 6.27
CA ALA A 4 -25.72 -22.36 4.88
C ALA A 4 -24.53 -21.89 4.00
N LYS A 5 -23.43 -22.64 3.96
CA LYS A 5 -22.19 -22.25 3.26
C LYS A 5 -22.37 -22.04 1.76
N LEU A 6 -23.15 -22.90 1.10
CA LEU A 6 -23.40 -22.81 -0.34
C LEU A 6 -24.16 -21.53 -0.71
N ALA A 7 -25.24 -21.23 0.02
CA ALA A 7 -26.02 -20.02 -0.18
C ALA A 7 -25.16 -18.76 -0.03
N ALA A 8 -24.33 -18.70 1.02
CA ALA A 8 -23.43 -17.57 1.25
C ALA A 8 -22.43 -17.36 0.10
N ARG A 9 -21.88 -18.45 -0.46
CA ARG A 9 -21.00 -18.38 -1.64
C ARG A 9 -21.72 -17.88 -2.88
N ILE A 10 -22.94 -18.36 -3.14
CA ILE A 10 -23.75 -17.91 -4.28
C ILE A 10 -24.08 -16.42 -4.14
N THR A 11 -24.44 -15.95 -2.94
CA THR A 11 -24.70 -14.52 -2.71
C THR A 11 -23.45 -13.67 -2.94
N ALA A 12 -22.28 -14.12 -2.48
CA ALA A 12 -21.01 -13.42 -2.72
C ALA A 12 -20.67 -13.37 -4.22
N GLU A 13 -20.91 -14.46 -4.95
CA GLU A 13 -20.72 -14.56 -6.39
C GLU A 13 -21.60 -13.57 -7.16
N ILE A 14 -22.90 -13.54 -6.85
CA ILE A 14 -23.85 -12.61 -7.45
C ILE A 14 -23.45 -11.16 -7.14
N THR A 15 -23.05 -10.88 -5.89
CA THR A 15 -22.58 -9.55 -5.49
C THR A 15 -21.38 -9.13 -6.32
N ARG A 16 -20.40 -10.04 -6.51
CA ARG A 16 -19.23 -9.76 -7.34
C ARG A 16 -19.60 -9.46 -8.78
N ILE A 17 -20.50 -10.23 -9.38
CA ILE A 17 -20.94 -10.03 -10.77
C ILE A 17 -21.66 -8.68 -10.93
N LEU A 18 -22.52 -8.31 -9.98
CA LEU A 18 -23.35 -7.10 -10.09
C LEU A 18 -22.61 -5.81 -9.73
N THR A 19 -21.66 -5.88 -8.79
CA THR A 19 -21.03 -4.68 -8.19
C THR A 19 -19.54 -4.56 -8.46
N GLY A 20 -18.88 -5.64 -8.88
CA GLY A 20 -17.42 -5.72 -8.94
C GLY A 20 -16.73 -5.75 -7.56
N VAL A 21 -17.49 -5.96 -6.48
CA VAL A 21 -16.99 -6.07 -5.10
C VAL A 21 -16.96 -7.54 -4.70
N GLU A 22 -15.81 -8.03 -4.28
CA GLU A 22 -15.64 -9.40 -3.79
C GLU A 22 -15.41 -9.41 -2.28
N ILE A 23 -16.39 -9.88 -1.52
CA ILE A 23 -16.24 -10.10 -0.07
C ILE A 23 -16.53 -11.56 0.20
N HIS A 24 -15.51 -12.30 0.63
CA HIS A 24 -15.72 -13.69 0.98
C HIS A 24 -16.60 -13.80 2.24
N PRO A 25 -17.59 -14.70 2.28
CA PRO A 25 -18.53 -14.83 3.42
C PRO A 25 -17.90 -15.32 4.73
N GLY A 26 -16.60 -15.63 4.71
CA GLY A 26 -15.81 -16.00 5.88
C GLY A 26 -15.08 -14.83 6.53
N ALA A 27 -14.99 -13.69 5.84
CA ALA A 27 -14.34 -12.49 6.37
C ALA A 27 -15.08 -11.98 7.61
N VAL A 28 -14.33 -11.45 8.56
CA VAL A 28 -14.87 -10.84 9.78
C VAL A 28 -14.77 -9.33 9.61
N LEU A 29 -15.92 -8.65 9.66
CA LEU A 29 -16.02 -7.21 9.44
C LEU A 29 -16.57 -6.55 10.71
N GLY A 30 -15.82 -5.60 11.26
CA GLY A 30 -16.24 -4.76 12.38
C GLY A 30 -17.31 -3.74 11.97
N PRO A 31 -17.98 -3.14 12.96
CA PRO A 31 -18.91 -2.03 12.73
C PRO A 31 -18.21 -0.82 12.10
N GLY A 32 -18.97 -0.02 11.34
CA GLY A 32 -18.44 1.22 10.76
C GLY A 32 -17.54 1.03 9.54
N LEU A 33 -17.47 -0.17 8.95
CA LEU A 33 -16.80 -0.37 7.66
C LEU A 33 -17.43 0.50 6.58
N PHE A 34 -16.67 1.46 6.07
CA PHE A 34 -17.05 2.33 4.97
C PHE A 34 -16.26 1.96 3.72
N ILE A 35 -16.96 1.64 2.63
CA ILE A 35 -16.35 1.31 1.35
C ILE A 35 -16.74 2.37 0.32
N ASP A 36 -15.80 3.23 -0.05
CA ASP A 36 -16.01 4.31 -1.00
C ASP A 36 -15.61 3.91 -2.41
N HIS A 37 -16.43 4.27 -3.39
CA HIS A 37 -16.27 3.93 -4.81
C HIS A 37 -16.06 2.42 -5.10
N ALA A 38 -16.50 1.54 -4.19
CA ALA A 38 -16.21 0.11 -3.97
C ALA A 38 -15.75 -0.82 -5.11
N THR A 39 -15.91 -0.48 -6.39
CA THR A 39 -15.45 -1.23 -7.55
C THR A 39 -14.02 -1.76 -7.37
N GLY A 40 -13.86 -3.07 -7.55
CA GLY A 40 -12.55 -3.74 -7.47
C GLY A 40 -12.04 -3.98 -6.05
N VAL A 41 -12.85 -3.72 -5.01
CA VAL A 41 -12.52 -4.14 -3.63
C VAL A 41 -12.60 -5.66 -3.52
N VAL A 42 -11.56 -6.26 -2.92
CA VAL A 42 -11.45 -7.70 -2.68
C VAL A 42 -11.09 -7.95 -1.21
N ILE A 43 -11.93 -8.68 -0.49
CA ILE A 43 -11.74 -9.08 0.91
C ILE A 43 -11.78 -10.60 1.01
N GLY A 44 -10.62 -11.20 1.32
CA GLY A 44 -10.46 -12.64 1.33
C GLY A 44 -11.03 -13.36 2.56
N GLU A 45 -11.08 -14.69 2.48
CA GLU A 45 -11.81 -15.55 3.44
C GLU A 45 -11.44 -15.36 4.90
N THR A 46 -10.16 -15.18 5.21
CA THR A 46 -9.66 -15.09 6.59
C THR A 46 -9.25 -13.67 6.95
N ALA A 47 -9.73 -12.68 6.19
CA ALA A 47 -9.50 -11.29 6.50
C ALA A 47 -10.32 -10.91 7.73
N GLU A 48 -9.70 -10.13 8.62
CA GLU A 48 -10.37 -9.50 9.75
C GLU A 48 -10.23 -8.00 9.59
N VAL A 49 -11.34 -7.28 9.70
CA VAL A 49 -11.40 -5.83 9.59
C VAL A 49 -11.99 -5.29 10.89
N GLY A 50 -11.26 -4.38 11.55
CA GLY A 50 -11.67 -3.73 12.79
C GLY A 50 -12.79 -2.71 12.61
N GLU A 51 -12.96 -1.87 13.63
CA GLU A 51 -14.02 -0.85 13.70
C GLU A 51 -13.63 0.41 12.92
N ASP A 52 -14.61 1.09 12.31
CA ASP A 52 -14.46 2.38 11.63
C ASP A 52 -13.36 2.40 10.54
N VAL A 53 -13.20 1.28 9.84
CA VAL A 53 -12.25 1.15 8.73
C VAL A 53 -12.83 1.76 7.45
N THR A 54 -12.02 2.54 6.74
CA THR A 54 -12.37 3.08 5.42
C THR A 54 -11.54 2.41 4.33
N LEU A 55 -12.22 1.83 3.33
CA LEU A 55 -11.62 1.25 2.13
C LEU A 55 -12.04 2.05 0.91
N TYR A 56 -11.08 2.50 0.10
CA TYR A 56 -11.38 3.04 -1.24
C TYR A 56 -11.42 1.93 -2.30
N HIS A 57 -11.87 2.28 -3.50
CA HIS A 57 -11.93 1.38 -4.65
C HIS A 57 -10.61 0.65 -4.95
N GLY A 58 -10.69 -0.53 -5.53
CA GLY A 58 -9.52 -1.31 -5.96
C GLY A 58 -8.63 -1.86 -4.83
N VAL A 59 -9.04 -1.72 -3.56
CA VAL A 59 -8.30 -2.27 -2.41
C VAL A 59 -8.36 -3.81 -2.40
N THR A 60 -7.25 -4.47 -2.08
CA THR A 60 -7.22 -5.93 -1.91
C THR A 60 -6.67 -6.31 -0.55
N LEU A 61 -7.46 -7.06 0.22
CA LEU A 61 -7.05 -7.79 1.43
C LEU A 61 -6.86 -9.27 1.04
N GLY A 62 -5.69 -9.57 0.50
CA GLY A 62 -5.40 -10.80 -0.24
C GLY A 62 -4.43 -11.74 0.46
N GLY A 63 -4.35 -12.98 -0.05
CA GLY A 63 -3.31 -13.92 0.36
C GLY A 63 -1.98 -13.68 -0.36
N SER A 64 -0.87 -14.04 0.28
CA SER A 64 0.48 -13.95 -0.30
C SER A 64 0.99 -15.27 -0.90
N GLY A 65 0.23 -16.37 -0.79
CA GLY A 65 0.69 -17.71 -1.17
C GLY A 65 -0.38 -18.80 -1.06
N ARG A 66 0.07 -20.07 -0.97
CA ARG A 66 -0.78 -21.28 -0.89
C ARG A 66 -1.06 -21.76 0.54
N ASP A 67 -0.81 -20.91 1.53
CA ASP A 67 -0.95 -21.28 2.93
C ASP A 67 -2.39 -21.66 3.29
N THR A 68 -2.55 -22.69 4.11
CA THR A 68 -3.84 -23.12 4.65
C THR A 68 -4.10 -22.43 5.99
N GLY A 69 -5.35 -22.06 6.26
CA GLY A 69 -5.74 -21.32 7.47
C GLY A 69 -5.69 -19.80 7.33
N LYS A 70 -5.18 -19.10 8.36
CA LYS A 70 -5.05 -17.64 8.38
C LYS A 70 -4.00 -17.21 7.36
N ARG A 71 -4.43 -16.51 6.32
CA ARG A 71 -3.61 -16.15 5.14
C ARG A 71 -3.93 -14.77 4.58
N HIS A 72 -4.93 -14.10 5.12
CA HIS A 72 -5.31 -12.74 4.75
C HIS A 72 -5.04 -11.78 5.92
N PRO A 73 -5.02 -10.47 5.67
CA PRO A 73 -4.63 -9.49 6.68
C PRO A 73 -5.60 -9.40 7.86
N THR A 74 -5.10 -8.90 8.99
CA THR A 74 -5.91 -8.36 10.08
C THR A 74 -5.71 -6.84 10.09
N ILE A 75 -6.79 -6.09 9.85
CA ILE A 75 -6.81 -4.63 9.86
C ILE A 75 -7.34 -4.16 11.21
N GLY A 76 -6.57 -3.32 11.90
CA GLY A 76 -6.96 -2.70 13.16
C GLY A 76 -8.03 -1.62 12.99
N ASP A 77 -8.33 -0.93 14.08
CA ASP A 77 -9.43 0.04 14.14
C ASP A 77 -9.02 1.40 13.53
N ARG A 78 -10.00 2.12 12.97
CA ARG A 78 -9.84 3.48 12.39
C ARG A 78 -8.76 3.57 11.31
N VAL A 79 -8.51 2.45 10.62
CA VAL A 79 -7.55 2.39 9.51
C VAL A 79 -8.18 2.95 8.23
N THR A 80 -7.43 3.78 7.51
CA THR A 80 -7.82 4.25 6.17
C THR A 80 -6.93 3.58 5.12
N ILE A 81 -7.53 2.95 4.12
CA ILE A 81 -6.82 2.25 3.04
C ILE A 81 -7.13 2.91 1.70
N GLY A 82 -6.13 3.61 1.16
CA GLY A 82 -6.20 4.36 -0.08
C GLY A 82 -6.49 3.50 -1.31
N ALA A 83 -6.98 4.17 -2.36
CA ALA A 83 -7.43 3.52 -3.59
C ALA A 83 -6.33 2.62 -4.20
N GLY A 84 -6.72 1.43 -4.64
CA GLY A 84 -5.82 0.50 -5.32
C GLY A 84 -4.77 -0.18 -4.42
N ALA A 85 -4.71 0.09 -3.12
CA ALA A 85 -3.73 -0.54 -2.23
C ALA A 85 -3.91 -2.07 -2.13
N LYS A 86 -2.80 -2.79 -1.95
CA LYS A 86 -2.76 -4.25 -1.83
C LYS A 86 -2.10 -4.62 -0.51
N ILE A 87 -2.84 -5.27 0.38
CA ILE A 87 -2.35 -5.77 1.67
C ILE A 87 -2.41 -7.29 1.59
N LEU A 88 -1.24 -7.92 1.59
CA LEU A 88 -1.08 -9.31 1.19
C LEU A 88 -0.46 -10.15 2.31
N GLY A 89 -1.11 -11.28 2.61
CA GLY A 89 -0.65 -12.26 3.60
C GLY A 89 -1.28 -12.08 4.98
N ALA A 90 -0.96 -12.99 5.89
CA ALA A 90 -1.39 -12.95 7.28
C ALA A 90 -0.58 -11.92 8.09
N ILE A 91 -0.70 -10.66 7.73
CA ILE A 91 -0.04 -9.52 8.39
C ILE A 91 -1.04 -8.67 9.15
N LYS A 92 -0.57 -8.00 10.21
CA LYS A 92 -1.37 -7.03 10.97
C LYS A 92 -1.10 -5.61 10.50
N VAL A 93 -2.15 -4.84 10.30
CA VAL A 93 -2.10 -3.37 10.23
C VAL A 93 -2.62 -2.82 11.55
N GLY A 94 -1.80 -2.09 12.28
CA GLY A 94 -2.16 -1.50 13.57
C GLY A 94 -3.15 -0.35 13.43
N ASP A 95 -3.84 -0.07 14.54
CA ASP A 95 -4.91 0.93 14.62
C ASP A 95 -4.43 2.34 14.23
N ASP A 96 -5.36 3.19 13.80
CA ASP A 96 -5.09 4.59 13.43
C ASP A 96 -4.05 4.78 12.31
N SER A 97 -3.77 3.72 11.55
CA SER A 97 -2.83 3.74 10.44
C SER A 97 -3.48 4.18 9.13
N ARG A 98 -2.68 4.73 8.21
CA ARG A 98 -3.12 5.07 6.85
C ARG A 98 -2.25 4.36 5.82
N ILE A 99 -2.88 3.66 4.89
CA ILE A 99 -2.21 3.03 3.76
C ILE A 99 -2.46 3.92 2.53
N GLY A 100 -1.39 4.39 1.90
CA GLY A 100 -1.46 5.24 0.72
C GLY A 100 -2.02 4.50 -0.50
N ALA A 101 -2.51 5.27 -1.45
CA ALA A 101 -3.02 4.73 -2.71
C ALA A 101 -1.94 3.90 -3.44
N ASN A 102 -2.35 2.79 -4.04
CA ASN A 102 -1.50 1.83 -4.75
C ASN A 102 -0.31 1.24 -3.95
N ALA A 103 -0.26 1.43 -2.62
CA ALA A 103 0.79 0.83 -1.82
C ALA A 103 0.65 -0.70 -1.79
N VAL A 104 1.79 -1.42 -1.73
CA VAL A 104 1.80 -2.89 -1.62
C VAL A 104 2.42 -3.28 -0.28
N VAL A 105 1.57 -3.67 0.66
CA VAL A 105 1.95 -3.96 2.05
C VAL A 105 2.07 -5.48 2.23
N VAL A 106 3.28 -5.93 2.54
CA VAL A 106 3.63 -7.36 2.71
C VAL A 106 4.30 -7.65 4.06
N LYS A 107 4.31 -6.67 4.97
CA LYS A 107 4.89 -6.74 6.31
C LYS A 107 3.94 -6.07 7.31
N GLU A 108 4.06 -6.43 8.58
CA GLU A 108 3.28 -5.80 9.65
C GLU A 108 3.50 -4.29 9.71
N VAL A 109 2.42 -3.58 10.03
CA VAL A 109 2.39 -2.12 10.14
C VAL A 109 2.07 -1.76 11.59
N PRO A 110 2.95 -1.03 12.31
CA PRO A 110 2.66 -0.54 13.64
C PRO A 110 1.48 0.44 13.65
N SER A 111 0.76 0.54 14.77
CA SER A 111 -0.32 1.53 14.93
C SER A 111 0.17 2.96 14.71
N SER A 112 -0.75 3.87 14.33
CA SER A 112 -0.49 5.28 14.07
C SER A 112 0.55 5.55 12.96
N SER A 113 0.72 4.63 12.01
CA SER A 113 1.72 4.75 10.94
C SER A 113 1.11 5.15 9.60
N VAL A 114 1.95 5.66 8.68
CA VAL A 114 1.60 5.81 7.26
C VAL A 114 2.42 4.83 6.44
N VAL A 115 1.80 4.14 5.48
CA VAL A 115 2.52 3.24 4.57
C VAL A 115 2.30 3.65 3.14
N ILE A 116 3.38 3.85 2.39
CA ILE A 116 3.30 4.23 0.97
C ILE A 116 4.31 3.45 0.12
N GLY A 117 4.07 3.41 -1.19
CA GLY A 117 5.00 2.85 -2.17
C GLY A 117 4.89 1.34 -2.38
N VAL A 118 5.73 0.85 -3.29
CA VAL A 118 5.80 -0.56 -3.71
C VAL A 118 7.27 -0.99 -3.70
N PRO A 119 7.70 -1.86 -2.77
CA PRO A 119 6.95 -2.35 -1.61
C PRO A 119 6.71 -1.25 -0.57
N GLY A 120 5.63 -1.39 0.20
CA GLY A 120 5.18 -0.42 1.19
C GLY A 120 6.24 -0.16 2.27
N GLN A 121 6.55 1.12 2.49
CA GLN A 121 7.48 1.59 3.52
C GLN A 121 6.70 2.28 4.63
N VAL A 122 7.00 1.91 5.87
CA VAL A 122 6.37 2.50 7.07
C VAL A 122 7.04 3.83 7.39
N ILE A 123 6.24 4.89 7.42
CA ILE A 123 6.61 6.22 7.88
C ILE A 123 5.96 6.41 9.26
N SER A 124 6.81 6.43 10.28
CA SER A 124 6.41 6.73 11.65
C SER A 124 5.87 8.16 11.74
N ARG A 125 4.64 8.33 12.26
CA ARG A 125 4.16 9.65 12.65
C ARG A 125 4.72 10.00 14.01
N SER A 126 5.38 11.16 14.09
CA SER A 126 5.82 11.70 15.38
C SER A 126 4.66 12.17 16.27
N ARG A 127 3.44 12.36 15.74
CA ARG A 127 2.24 12.80 16.49
C ARG A 127 0.94 12.21 15.93
N PRO A 128 0.03 11.67 16.76
CA PRO A 128 -1.33 11.32 16.34
C PRO A 128 -2.14 12.59 16.05
N GLY A 129 -2.90 12.63 14.96
CA GLY A 129 -3.97 13.63 14.75
C GLY A 129 -3.68 14.85 13.85
N SER A 130 -2.55 14.96 13.15
CA SER A 130 -2.39 16.03 12.15
C SER A 130 -3.13 15.69 10.84
N PRO A 131 -3.94 16.61 10.27
CA PRO A 131 -4.69 16.40 9.02
C PRO A 131 -3.85 16.60 7.76
N ASP A 132 -2.52 16.69 7.88
CA ASP A 132 -1.69 17.16 6.78
C ASP A 132 -1.38 16.04 5.78
N ASP A 133 -2.30 15.83 4.86
CA ASP A 133 -2.20 14.94 3.71
C ASP A 133 -1.22 15.48 2.63
N SER A 134 -0.75 16.72 2.79
CA SER A 134 0.12 17.42 1.82
C SER A 134 1.62 17.12 1.95
N MET A 135 2.07 16.52 3.06
CA MET A 135 3.48 16.20 3.27
C MET A 135 3.74 14.69 3.25
N MET A 136 3.38 14.03 2.13
CA MET A 136 3.97 12.73 1.84
C MET A 136 5.36 12.95 1.22
N PRO A 137 6.45 12.48 1.86
CA PRO A 137 7.77 12.62 1.30
C PRO A 137 7.86 11.84 -0.02
N ASP A 138 8.43 12.45 -1.06
CA ASP A 138 8.81 11.73 -2.27
C ASP A 138 9.91 10.73 -1.92
N LEU A 139 9.52 9.50 -1.58
CA LEU A 139 10.46 8.45 -1.19
C LEU A 139 11.45 8.13 -2.31
N VAL A 140 11.04 8.28 -3.58
CA VAL A 140 11.91 8.08 -4.73
C VAL A 140 12.94 9.18 -4.77
N GLY A 141 12.52 10.44 -4.70
CA GLY A 141 13.40 11.60 -4.64
C GLY A 141 14.39 11.54 -3.48
N VAL A 142 13.93 11.24 -2.26
CA VAL A 142 14.80 11.10 -1.08
C VAL A 142 15.82 9.97 -1.26
N SER A 143 15.38 8.82 -1.77
CA SER A 143 16.28 7.68 -2.02
C SER A 143 17.30 8.01 -3.11
N LEU A 144 16.87 8.65 -4.21
CA LEU A 144 17.72 9.06 -5.32
C LEU A 144 18.73 10.11 -4.86
N GLN A 145 18.32 11.11 -4.09
CA GLN A 145 19.22 12.12 -3.53
C GLN A 145 20.25 11.49 -2.60
N SER A 146 19.84 10.52 -1.76
CA SER A 146 20.78 9.76 -0.92
C SER A 146 21.76 8.94 -1.74
N LEU A 147 21.33 8.35 -2.87
CA LEU A 147 22.20 7.60 -3.78
C LEU A 147 23.19 8.53 -4.48
N LEU A 148 22.72 9.63 -5.08
CA LEU A 148 23.56 10.62 -5.76
C LEU A 148 24.61 11.19 -4.81
N THR A 149 24.21 11.56 -3.59
CA THR A 149 25.14 12.06 -2.56
C THR A 149 26.23 11.02 -2.23
N ARG A 150 25.85 9.74 -2.17
CA ARG A 150 26.79 8.65 -1.88
C ARG A 150 27.70 8.34 -3.07
N VAL A 151 27.19 8.42 -4.30
CA VAL A 151 27.97 8.31 -5.54
C VAL A 151 29.00 9.44 -5.60
N THR A 152 28.60 10.70 -5.43
CA THR A 152 29.53 11.84 -5.42
C THR A 152 30.61 11.68 -4.35
N LYS A 153 30.26 11.17 -3.16
CA LYS A 153 31.24 10.89 -2.11
C LYS A 153 32.24 9.79 -2.51
N LEU A 154 31.77 8.75 -3.20
CA LEU A 154 32.63 7.66 -3.68
C LEU A 154 33.50 8.10 -4.87
N GLU A 155 32.96 8.88 -5.80
CA GLU A 155 33.71 9.46 -6.92
C GLU A 155 34.86 10.35 -6.41
N ALA A 156 34.60 11.20 -5.41
CA ALA A 156 35.63 12.00 -4.76
C ALA A 156 36.71 11.15 -4.05
N GLN A 157 36.38 9.92 -3.64
CA GLN A 157 37.35 8.98 -3.05
C GLN A 157 38.08 8.16 -4.12
N ALA A 158 37.50 8.03 -5.32
CA ALA A 158 37.97 7.19 -6.41
C ALA A 158 38.72 7.97 -7.50
N ASP A 159 39.22 9.18 -7.20
CA ASP A 159 39.96 10.09 -8.09
C ASP A 159 41.27 9.46 -8.64
N GLY A 160 41.06 8.53 -9.56
CA GLY A 160 42.02 7.72 -10.28
C GLY A 160 41.35 7.11 -11.51
N SER A 161 40.56 7.92 -12.25
CA SER A 161 40.18 7.77 -13.68
C SER A 161 38.78 8.36 -13.92
N GLN A 162 38.72 9.66 -14.19
CA GLN A 162 37.48 10.35 -14.58
C GLN A 162 37.09 10.01 -16.03
N THR A 163 35.93 9.38 -16.24
CA THR A 163 35.21 9.47 -17.53
C THR A 163 34.11 10.51 -17.38
N ASN A 164 34.26 11.61 -18.12
CA ASN A 164 33.62 12.89 -17.90
C ASN A 164 32.22 12.96 -18.54
N HIS A 165 31.27 12.14 -18.08
CA HIS A 165 29.88 12.21 -18.56
C HIS A 165 28.90 12.31 -17.39
N VAL A 166 28.61 13.55 -16.99
CA VAL A 166 27.63 13.87 -15.96
C VAL A 166 26.30 14.16 -16.64
N ILE A 167 25.36 13.22 -16.60
CA ILE A 167 23.98 13.46 -17.00
C ILE A 167 23.35 14.36 -15.94
N ARG A 168 23.08 15.62 -16.27
CA ARG A 168 22.45 16.58 -15.36
C ARG A 168 20.95 16.64 -15.64
N PRO A 169 20.09 16.58 -14.61
CA PRO A 169 18.68 16.91 -14.81
C PRO A 169 18.57 18.40 -15.18
N PRO A 170 17.79 18.74 -16.21
CA PRO A 170 17.60 20.13 -16.62
C PRO A 170 16.86 20.92 -15.53
N GLU A 171 17.15 22.22 -15.42
CA GLU A 171 16.64 23.11 -14.37
C GLU A 171 15.10 23.17 -14.29
N ALA A 172 14.40 22.73 -15.36
CA ALA A 172 12.94 22.67 -15.47
C ALA A 172 12.35 21.25 -15.48
N GLY A 173 13.15 20.20 -15.31
CA GLY A 173 12.68 18.80 -15.31
C GLY A 173 12.26 18.24 -16.68
N VAL A 174 12.58 18.93 -17.78
CA VAL A 174 12.28 18.50 -19.15
C VAL A 174 13.53 18.00 -19.84
N TRP A 175 13.63 16.69 -20.05
CA TRP A 175 14.75 16.07 -20.76
C TRP A 175 14.62 16.23 -22.27
N HIS A 176 15.73 16.49 -22.96
CA HIS A 176 15.83 16.56 -24.40
C HIS A 176 16.55 15.34 -24.98
N GLY A 177 16.26 14.98 -26.24
CA GLY A 177 16.86 13.80 -26.89
C GLY A 177 18.39 13.87 -26.98
N GLU A 178 18.95 15.07 -26.95
CA GLU A 178 20.39 15.32 -26.90
C GLU A 178 21.04 14.89 -25.56
N ASP A 179 20.26 14.82 -24.47
CA ASP A 179 20.73 14.41 -23.14
C ASP A 179 21.00 12.89 -23.03
N PHE A 180 20.59 12.12 -24.04
CA PHE A 180 20.70 10.65 -24.08
C PHE A 180 21.47 10.15 -25.32
N SER A 181 22.07 11.05 -26.08
CA SER A 181 22.86 10.68 -27.26
C SER A 181 24.25 10.25 -26.81
N ILE A 182 24.55 8.95 -27.00
CA ILE A 182 25.85 8.30 -26.73
C ILE A 182 26.86 8.70 -27.81
#